data_AF-A0A9E5J6G2-F1
#
_entry.id   AF-A0A9E5J6G2-F1
#
_cell.length_a   1.000
_cell.length_b   1.000
_cell.length_c   1.000
_cell.angle_alpha   90.00
_cell.angle_beta   90.00
_cell.angle_gamma   90.00
#
_symmetry.space_group_name_H-M   'P 1'
#
loop_
_entity.id
_entity.type
_entity.pdbx_description
1 polymer ?
#
loop_
_entity_poly.entity_id
_entity_poly.type
_entity_poly.pdbx_seq_one_letter_code
_entity_poly.pdbx_strand_id
1 'polypeptide(L)'
;MAVPFDLAAYRQFMCDETYQYRASYIQKRIDIEGASHYTEALAKGSVIVVFVHHGSWLLMNGALHHLCGGAPITSIASRRNLEFCTPEEKAFWLGVHKRSAESCNAPVIFYTDQNPIASVRWLMQPHHVLTVALDVREP
;
A
#
# COMPACT_ATOMS: atom_id res chain seq x y z
N MET A 1 -13.33 19.48 19.83
CA MET A 1 -13.38 18.27 20.68
C MET A 1 -13.08 17.09 19.78
N ALA A 2 -12.06 16.29 20.09
CA ALA A 2 -11.79 15.08 19.32
C ALA A 2 -12.91 14.07 19.56
N VAL A 3 -13.51 13.55 18.49
CA VAL A 3 -14.47 12.44 18.59
C VAL A 3 -13.69 11.22 19.11
N PRO A 4 -14.17 10.52 20.14
CA PRO A 4 -13.51 9.31 20.60
C PRO A 4 -13.42 8.32 19.44
N PHE A 5 -12.19 7.89 19.12
CA PHE A 5 -11.96 6.96 18.03
C PHE A 5 -12.29 5.54 18.49
N ASP A 6 -13.28 4.90 17.86
CA ASP A 6 -13.64 3.51 18.13
C ASP A 6 -12.69 2.57 17.38
N LEU A 7 -11.65 2.13 18.10
CA LEU A 7 -10.65 1.21 17.57
C LEU A 7 -11.25 -0.15 17.17
N ALA A 8 -12.31 -0.62 17.85
CA ALA A 8 -12.93 -1.89 17.54
C ALA A 8 -13.72 -1.80 16.23
N ALA A 9 -14.49 -0.73 16.05
CA ALA A 9 -15.18 -0.45 14.80
C ALA A 9 -14.20 -0.26 13.63
N TYR A 10 -13.11 0.49 13.84
CA TYR A 10 -12.06 0.65 12.83
C TYR A 10 -11.41 -0.69 12.45
N ARG A 11 -11.09 -1.52 13.44
CA ARG A 11 -10.53 -2.87 13.20
C ARG A 11 -11.50 -3.72 12.39
N GLN A 12 -12.76 -3.77 12.78
CA GLN A 12 -13.78 -4.55 12.07
C GLN A 12 -13.94 -4.06 10.63
N PHE A 13 -14.02 -2.74 10.42
CA PHE A 13 -14.02 -2.13 9.11
C PHE A 13 -12.81 -2.58 8.27
N MET A 14 -11.58 -2.45 8.78
CA MET A 14 -10.39 -2.87 8.04
C MET A 14 -10.40 -4.36 7.72
N CYS A 15 -10.88 -5.20 8.64
CA CYS A 15 -11.05 -6.62 8.40
C CYS A 15 -12.01 -6.88 7.24
N ASP A 16 -13.19 -6.25 7.24
CA ASP A 16 -14.23 -6.49 6.24
C ASP A 16 -13.90 -5.88 4.87
N GLU A 17 -13.33 -4.68 4.88
CA GLU A 17 -13.08 -3.88 3.67
C GLU A 17 -11.92 -4.45 2.84
N THR A 18 -10.83 -4.88 3.50
CA THR A 18 -9.60 -5.31 2.79
C THR A 18 -9.76 -6.59 1.97
N TYR A 19 -10.80 -7.40 2.20
CA TYR A 19 -11.15 -8.52 1.33
C TYR A 19 -11.85 -8.08 0.04
N GLN A 20 -12.37 -6.86 0.00
CA GLN A 20 -13.12 -6.34 -1.14
C GLN A 20 -12.24 -5.62 -2.16
N TYR A 21 -10.97 -5.31 -1.86
CA TYR A 21 -10.06 -4.50 -2.69
C TYR A 21 -9.59 -5.17 -4.00
N ARG A 22 -10.53 -5.73 -4.75
CA ARG A 22 -10.36 -6.19 -6.13
C ARG A 22 -10.64 -5.05 -7.12
N ALA A 23 -10.14 -5.18 -8.35
CA ALA A 23 -10.33 -4.21 -9.41
C ALA A 23 -11.78 -3.69 -9.55
N SER A 24 -12.77 -4.60 -9.52
CA SER A 24 -14.18 -4.23 -9.69
C SER A 24 -14.78 -3.43 -8.52
N TYR A 25 -14.24 -3.57 -7.31
CA TYR A 25 -14.61 -2.71 -6.18
C TYR A 25 -14.02 -1.32 -6.38
N ILE A 26 -12.72 -1.27 -6.70
CA ILE A 26 -11.95 -0.03 -6.87
C ILE A 26 -12.55 0.84 -7.96
N GLN A 27 -12.79 0.26 -9.14
CA GLN A 27 -13.38 0.95 -10.30
C GLN A 27 -14.78 1.51 -10.05
N LYS A 28 -15.52 1.00 -9.06
CA LYS A 28 -16.87 1.45 -8.74
C LYS A 28 -16.94 2.48 -7.62
N ARG A 29 -15.90 2.57 -6.79
CA ARG A 29 -15.94 3.26 -5.51
C ARG A 29 -14.92 4.37 -5.38
N ILE A 30 -13.90 4.38 -6.23
CA ILE A 30 -12.75 5.26 -6.08
C ILE A 30 -12.65 6.18 -7.27
N ASP A 31 -12.50 7.46 -6.95
CA ASP A 31 -12.04 8.51 -7.85
C ASP A 31 -10.68 9.01 -7.36
N ILE A 32 -9.81 9.43 -8.27
CA ILE A 32 -8.46 9.89 -7.96
C ILE A 32 -8.31 11.33 -8.44
N GLU A 33 -8.33 12.25 -7.49
CA GLU A 33 -7.97 13.64 -7.76
C GLU A 33 -6.46 13.74 -8.08
N GLY A 34 -6.12 14.43 -9.17
CA GLY A 34 -4.72 14.63 -9.57
C GLY A 34 -4.04 13.40 -10.19
N ALA A 35 -4.80 12.42 -10.69
CA ALA A 35 -4.26 11.23 -11.35
C ALA A 35 -3.24 11.54 -12.47
N SER A 36 -3.39 12.68 -13.16
CA SER A 36 -2.47 13.13 -14.20
C SER A 36 -1.03 13.26 -13.70
N HIS A 37 -0.81 13.76 -12.47
CA HIS A 37 0.52 13.89 -11.89
C HIS A 37 1.23 12.55 -11.76
N TYR A 38 0.50 11.51 -11.34
CA TYR A 38 1.02 10.16 -11.26
C TYR A 38 1.34 9.62 -12.66
N THR A 39 0.42 9.74 -13.62
CA THR A 39 0.64 9.20 -14.97
C THR A 39 1.78 9.90 -15.72
N GLU A 40 1.92 11.23 -15.54
CA GLU A 40 3.01 12.01 -16.15
C GLU A 40 4.37 11.69 -15.52
N ALA A 41 4.41 11.45 -14.21
CA ALA A 41 5.63 11.03 -13.53
C ALA A 41 6.03 9.61 -13.99
N LEU A 42 5.06 8.70 -14.06
CA LEU A 42 5.29 7.33 -14.50
C LEU A 42 5.77 7.27 -15.95
N ALA A 43 5.24 8.13 -16.83
CA ALA A 43 5.72 8.21 -18.22
C ALA A 43 7.21 8.59 -18.35
N LYS A 44 7.83 9.17 -17.31
CA LYS A 44 9.26 9.51 -17.27
C LYS A 44 10.12 8.39 -16.69
N GLY A 45 9.52 7.37 -16.07
CA GLY A 45 10.23 6.26 -15.43
C GLY A 45 9.51 5.73 -14.20
N SER A 46 10.26 5.23 -13.24
CA SER A 46 9.70 4.69 -12.00
C SER A 46 9.35 5.79 -11.00
N VAL A 47 8.33 5.52 -10.18
CA VAL A 47 7.75 6.50 -9.26
C VAL A 47 7.85 6.02 -7.82
N ILE A 48 8.21 6.93 -6.93
CA ILE A 48 8.00 6.74 -5.49
C ILE A 48 6.72 7.48 -5.11
N VAL A 49 5.75 6.76 -4.55
CA VAL A 49 4.53 7.34 -3.98
C VAL A 49 4.70 7.39 -2.47
N VAL A 50 4.59 8.58 -1.91
CA VAL A 50 4.69 8.77 -0.46
C VAL A 50 3.31 9.00 0.13
N PHE A 51 3.06 8.41 1.30
CA PHE A 51 1.78 8.55 2.00
C PHE A 51 1.99 8.68 3.51
N VAL A 52 0.91 9.00 4.21
CA VAL A 52 0.80 8.95 5.67
C VAL A 52 -0.27 7.93 6.03
N HIS A 53 -0.21 7.32 7.21
CA HIS A 53 -1.17 6.33 7.70
C HIS A 53 -2.53 6.96 8.06
N HIS A 54 -3.20 7.50 7.05
CA HIS A 54 -4.51 8.13 7.16
C HIS A 54 -5.49 7.48 6.18
N GLY A 55 -6.69 7.16 6.64
CA GLY A 55 -7.70 6.46 5.85
C GLY A 55 -7.24 5.06 5.41
N SER A 56 -7.72 4.60 4.25
CA SER A 56 -7.36 3.29 3.70
C SER A 56 -6.16 3.37 2.75
N TRP A 57 -4.97 3.50 3.32
CA TRP A 57 -3.71 3.55 2.55
C TRP A 57 -3.45 2.26 1.74
N LEU A 58 -3.96 1.12 2.19
CA LEU A 58 -3.87 -0.15 1.44
C LEU A 58 -4.65 -0.11 0.12
N LEU A 59 -5.76 0.63 0.09
CA LEU A 59 -6.58 0.79 -1.10
C LEU A 59 -5.88 1.65 -2.16
N MET A 60 -5.01 2.58 -1.73
CA MET A 60 -4.27 3.48 -2.62
C MET A 60 -3.48 2.72 -3.67
N ASN A 61 -2.75 1.66 -3.29
CA ASN A 61 -1.95 0.88 -4.24
C ASN A 61 -2.84 0.25 -5.32
N GLY A 62 -3.96 -0.35 -4.90
CA GLY A 62 -4.94 -0.90 -5.83
C GLY A 62 -5.54 0.18 -6.73
N ALA A 63 -5.89 1.34 -6.16
CA ALA A 63 -6.46 2.46 -6.90
C ALA A 63 -5.51 2.94 -8.00
N LEU A 64 -4.25 3.23 -7.65
CA LEU A 64 -3.24 3.65 -8.62
C LEU A 64 -2.97 2.57 -9.67
N HIS A 65 -2.88 1.31 -9.27
CA HIS A 65 -2.67 0.22 -10.22
C HIS A 65 -3.84 0.08 -11.20
N HIS A 66 -5.07 -0.07 -10.70
CA HIS A 66 -6.23 -0.40 -11.53
C HIS A 66 -6.81 0.79 -12.28
N LEU A 67 -6.58 2.02 -11.83
CA LEU A 67 -7.14 3.23 -12.44
C LEU A 67 -6.11 4.07 -13.20
N CYS A 68 -4.81 3.90 -12.94
CA CYS A 68 -3.75 4.74 -13.52
C CYS A 68 -2.73 3.97 -14.35
N GLY A 69 -3.16 2.92 -15.07
CA GLY A 69 -2.35 2.30 -16.13
C GLY A 69 -1.61 1.01 -15.77
N GLY A 70 -1.89 0.38 -14.62
CA GLY A 70 -1.50 -1.00 -14.35
C GLY A 70 -0.03 -1.22 -14.01
N ALA A 71 0.70 -0.17 -13.63
CA ALA A 71 2.10 -0.30 -13.21
C ALA A 71 2.25 -1.25 -12.00
N PRO A 72 3.27 -2.12 -11.96
CA PRO A 72 3.55 -2.94 -10.79
C PRO A 72 3.84 -2.06 -9.55
N ILE A 73 3.11 -2.28 -8.45
CA ILE A 73 3.23 -1.47 -7.23
C ILE A 73 3.58 -2.33 -6.02
N THR A 74 4.74 -2.07 -5.43
CA THR A 74 5.16 -2.65 -4.14
C THR A 74 5.33 -1.58 -3.07
N SER A 75 5.51 -1.99 -1.82
CA SER A 75 5.67 -1.11 -0.66
C SER A 75 6.90 -1.45 0.17
N ILE A 76 7.39 -0.45 0.90
CA ILE A 76 8.29 -0.66 2.04
C ILE A 76 7.43 -0.78 3.30
N ALA A 77 7.68 -1.82 4.12
CA ALA A 77 6.99 -2.07 5.37
C ALA A 77 7.97 -2.35 6.52
N SER A 78 7.49 -2.18 7.76
CA SER A 78 8.25 -2.55 8.95
C SER A 78 7.84 -3.93 9.44
N ARG A 79 8.78 -4.87 9.62
CA ARG A 79 8.48 -6.11 10.34
C ARG A 79 8.21 -5.86 11.81
N ARG A 80 8.79 -4.80 12.38
CA ARG A 80 8.65 -4.44 13.80
C ARG A 80 7.21 -4.09 14.16
N ASN A 81 6.46 -3.48 13.22
CA ASN A 81 5.03 -3.22 13.43
C ASN A 81 4.22 -4.50 13.72
N LEU A 82 4.68 -5.66 13.23
CA LEU A 82 4.03 -6.94 13.45
C LEU A 82 4.45 -7.61 14.78
N GLU A 83 5.48 -7.10 15.47
CA GLU A 83 5.94 -7.62 16.76
C GLU A 83 5.00 -7.23 17.91
N PHE A 84 4.26 -6.13 17.74
CA PHE A 84 3.26 -5.66 18.71
C PHE A 84 1.88 -6.32 18.53
N CYS A 85 1.72 -7.15 17.50
CA CYS A 85 0.47 -7.82 17.17
C CYS A 85 0.37 -9.19 17.84
N THR A 86 -0.86 -9.60 18.16
CA THR A 86 -1.17 -11.01 18.42
C THR A 86 -0.86 -11.88 17.19
N PRO A 87 -0.65 -13.20 17.34
CA PRO A 87 -0.46 -14.10 16.20
C PRO A 87 -1.57 -13.99 15.14
N GLU A 88 -2.81 -13.83 15.57
CA GLU A 88 -3.99 -13.70 14.71
C GLU A 88 -3.96 -12.38 13.91
N GLU A 89 -3.64 -11.26 14.56
CA GLU A 89 -3.49 -9.96 13.90
C GLU A 89 -2.33 -9.95 12.91
N LYS A 90 -1.21 -10.58 13.29
CA LYS A 90 -0.06 -10.73 12.40
C LYS A 90 -0.42 -11.53 11.15
N ALA A 91 -1.12 -12.66 11.32
CA ALA A 91 -1.59 -13.48 10.19
C ALA A 91 -2.55 -12.69 9.29
N PHE A 92 -3.45 -11.90 9.87
CA PHE A 92 -4.34 -11.02 9.13
C PHE A 92 -3.57 -10.00 8.28
N TRP A 93 -2.67 -9.22 8.88
CA TRP A 93 -1.92 -8.17 8.16
C TRP A 93 -1.01 -8.75 7.08
N LEU A 94 -0.34 -9.88 7.34
CA LEU A 94 0.42 -10.59 6.31
C LEU A 94 -0.47 -11.06 5.16
N GLY A 95 -1.70 -11.50 5.45
CA GLY A 95 -2.70 -11.84 4.45
C GLY A 95 -3.15 -10.64 3.62
N VAL A 96 -3.39 -9.50 4.26
CA VAL A 96 -3.74 -8.23 3.59
C VAL A 96 -2.63 -7.80 2.64
N HIS A 97 -1.39 -7.81 3.12
CA HIS A 97 -0.20 -7.50 2.35
C HIS A 97 -0.08 -8.40 1.11
N LYS A 98 -0.24 -9.72 1.29
CA LYS A 98 -0.21 -10.68 0.18
C LYS A 98 -1.29 -10.40 -0.86
N ARG A 99 -2.55 -10.19 -0.46
CA ARG A 99 -3.65 -9.90 -1.38
C ARG A 99 -3.42 -8.59 -2.14
N SER A 100 -2.95 -7.54 -1.45
CA SER A 100 -2.64 -6.26 -2.08
C SER A 100 -1.52 -6.40 -3.11
N ALA A 101 -0.46 -7.13 -2.78
CA ALA A 101 0.68 -7.38 -3.64
C ALA A 101 0.29 -8.17 -4.91
N GLU A 102 -0.53 -9.22 -4.74
CA GLU A 102 -1.09 -10.00 -5.86
C GLU A 102 -1.99 -9.14 -6.75
N SER A 103 -2.82 -8.26 -6.16
CA SER A 103 -3.71 -7.39 -6.92
C SER A 103 -2.98 -6.30 -7.74
N CYS A 104 -1.75 -5.96 -7.37
CA CYS A 104 -0.95 -4.90 -8.01
C CYS A 104 0.20 -5.45 -8.87
N ASN A 105 0.16 -6.73 -9.26
CA ASN A 105 1.21 -7.40 -10.04
C ASN A 105 2.63 -7.29 -9.45
N ALA A 106 2.74 -7.24 -8.12
CA ALA A 106 4.01 -7.06 -7.43
C ALA A 106 4.04 -7.91 -6.15
N PRO A 107 4.24 -9.24 -6.26
CA PRO A 107 4.19 -10.19 -5.14
C PRO A 107 5.42 -10.11 -4.22
N VAL A 108 6.00 -8.93 -4.06
CA VAL A 108 7.16 -8.63 -3.22
C VAL A 108 6.78 -7.48 -2.32
N ILE A 109 7.23 -7.50 -1.06
CA ILE A 109 7.22 -6.36 -0.14
C ILE A 109 8.63 -6.24 0.41
N PHE A 110 9.16 -5.02 0.41
CA PHE A 110 10.46 -4.75 0.98
C PHE A 110 10.30 -4.40 2.44
N TYR A 111 11.26 -4.83 3.25
CA TYR A 111 11.29 -4.50 4.66
C TYR A 111 12.45 -3.57 4.96
N THR A 112 12.21 -2.65 5.89
CA THR A 112 13.17 -1.63 6.32
C THR A 112 14.43 -2.21 7.00
N ASP A 113 14.32 -3.42 7.55
CA ASP A 113 15.43 -4.18 8.13
C ASP A 113 16.28 -4.92 7.06
N GLN A 114 15.90 -4.84 5.78
CA GLN A 114 16.63 -5.44 4.67
C GLN A 114 17.59 -4.44 4.02
N ASN A 115 18.59 -4.97 3.30
CA ASN A 115 19.46 -4.14 2.49
C ASN A 115 18.63 -3.42 1.40
N PRO A 116 18.77 -2.08 1.23
CA PRO A 116 17.95 -1.30 0.30
C PRO A 116 18.20 -1.62 -1.18
N ILE A 117 19.21 -2.43 -1.52
CA ILE A 117 19.53 -2.78 -2.91
C ILE A 117 18.34 -3.37 -3.67
N ALA A 118 17.43 -4.08 -2.99
CA ALA A 118 16.26 -4.67 -3.62
C ALA A 118 15.23 -3.62 -4.07
N SER A 119 14.96 -2.61 -3.24
CA SER A 119 14.07 -1.50 -3.60
C SER A 119 14.70 -0.56 -4.64
N VAL A 120 16.02 -0.38 -4.61
CA VAL A 120 16.76 0.33 -5.68
C VAL A 120 16.62 -0.42 -7.01
N ARG A 121 16.89 -1.73 -7.03
CA ARG A 121 16.75 -2.55 -8.25
C ARG A 121 15.33 -2.55 -8.80
N TRP A 122 14.33 -2.52 -7.92
CA TRP A 122 12.93 -2.37 -8.31
C TRP A 122 12.68 -1.06 -9.06
N LEU A 123 13.15 0.07 -8.54
CA LEU A 123 13.00 1.37 -9.18
C LEU A 123 13.84 1.54 -10.46
N MET A 124 14.89 0.73 -10.65
CA MET A 124 15.62 0.69 -11.92
C MET A 124 14.87 0.00 -13.06
N GLN A 125 13.84 -0.81 -12.76
CA GLN A 125 12.95 -1.33 -13.80
C GLN A 125 12.07 -0.18 -14.31
N PRO A 126 11.75 -0.11 -15.62
CA PRO A 126 10.94 0.97 -16.16
C PRO A 126 9.48 0.85 -15.72
N HIS A 127 8.87 1.98 -15.32
CA HIS A 127 7.44 2.05 -14.94
C HIS A 127 7.07 1.21 -13.71
N HIS A 128 7.99 1.04 -12.76
CA HIS A 128 7.71 0.39 -11.48
C HIS A 128 7.39 1.44 -10.41
N VAL A 129 6.54 1.07 -9.45
CA VAL A 129 6.15 1.98 -8.37
C VAL A 129 6.51 1.40 -7.02
N LEU A 130 7.07 2.26 -6.17
CA LEU A 130 7.38 1.96 -4.78
C LEU A 130 6.59 2.90 -3.87
N THR A 131 5.80 2.37 -2.95
CA THR A 131 5.06 3.18 -1.99
C THR A 131 5.72 3.16 -0.61
N VAL A 132 5.81 4.33 0.02
CA VAL A 132 6.51 4.48 1.31
C VAL A 132 5.69 5.38 2.24
N ALA A 133 5.48 4.91 3.47
CA ALA A 133 4.91 5.76 4.52
C ALA A 133 5.97 6.72 5.06
N LEU A 134 5.64 8.01 5.20
CA LEU A 134 6.57 9.06 5.68
C LEU A 134 6.37 9.45 7.15
N ASP A 135 5.29 9.02 7.78
CA ASP A 135 4.92 9.36 9.15
C ASP A 135 5.39 8.33 10.19
N VAL A 136 6.25 7.39 9.78
CA VAL A 136 6.85 6.39 10.67
C VAL A 136 8.34 6.66 10.82
N ARG A 137 8.78 6.75 12.06
CA ARG A 137 10.20 6.76 12.40
C ARG A 137 10.61 5.36 12.84
N GLU A 138 11.51 4.76 12.07
CA GLU A 138 12.14 3.51 12.48
C GLU A 138 13.34 3.79 13.40
N PRO A 139 13.48 3.08 14.55
CA PRO A 139 14.63 3.17 15.44
C PRO A 139 15.87 2.45 14.93
#